data_AF-A0A6L7V1C1-F1
#
_entry.id   AF-A0A6L7V1C1-F1
#
_cell.length_a   1.000
_cell.length_b   1.000
_cell.length_c   1.000
_cell.angle_alpha   90.00
_cell.angle_beta   90.00
_cell.angle_gamma   90.00
#
_symmetry.space_group_name_H-M   'P 1'
#
loop_
_entity.id
_entity.type
_entity.pdbx_description
1 polymer ?
#
loop_
_entity_poly.entity_id
_entity_poly.type
_entity_poly.pdbx_seq_one_letter_code
_entity_poly.pdbx_strand_id
1 'polypeptide(L)'
;MTITTAQVEAALIECEPKAEYRVNGLALFTERANGELSAWGHASHDVSLERVIPFYGDPRVLRLAFWCETCHVSQLALLARPDVE
;
A
#
# COMPACT_ATOMS: atom_id res chain seq x y z
N MET A 1 9.80 0.47 10.58
CA MET A 1 9.56 1.41 9.48
C MET A 1 8.08 1.76 9.41
N THR A 2 7.75 2.97 8.97
CA THR A 2 6.37 3.41 8.73
C THR A 2 6.28 3.89 7.28
N ILE A 3 5.30 3.38 6.53
CA ILE A 3 5.02 3.82 5.17
C ILE A 3 4.31 5.18 5.22
N THR A 4 4.77 6.13 4.43
CA THR A 4 4.21 7.49 4.35
C THR A 4 3.19 7.62 3.22
N THR A 5 2.31 8.62 3.33
CA THR A 5 1.34 8.95 2.29
C THR A 5 2.00 9.26 0.95
N ALA A 6 3.16 9.93 0.97
CA ALA A 6 3.91 10.26 -0.24
C ALA A 6 4.45 9.00 -0.95
N GLN A 7 4.91 7.99 -0.19
CA GLN A 7 5.35 6.72 -0.77
C GLN A 7 4.19 5.94 -1.39
N VAL A 8 3.04 5.91 -0.71
CA VAL A 8 1.80 5.32 -1.23
C VAL A 8 1.38 6.01 -2.52
N GLU A 9 1.35 7.34 -2.53
CA GLU A 9 0.93 8.14 -3.68
C GLU A 9 1.87 7.91 -4.87
N ALA A 10 3.20 7.92 -4.65
CA ALA A 10 4.17 7.63 -5.71
C ALA A 10 3.96 6.24 -6.33
N ALA A 11 3.83 5.20 -5.49
CA ALA A 11 3.61 3.82 -5.96
C ALA A 11 2.28 3.65 -6.70
N LEU A 12 1.25 4.41 -6.30
CA LEU A 12 -0.05 4.45 -6.96
C LEU A 12 0.03 5.17 -8.31
N ILE A 13 0.67 6.33 -8.40
CA ILE A 13 0.81 7.09 -9.65
C ILE A 13 1.53 6.27 -10.72
N GLU A 14 2.59 5.53 -10.34
CA GLU A 14 3.31 4.66 -11.27
C GLU A 14 2.42 3.56 -11.84
N CYS A 15 1.50 3.01 -11.06
CA CYS A 15 0.63 1.90 -11.46
C CYS A 15 -0.69 2.37 -12.10
N GLU A 16 -1.23 3.51 -11.67
CA GLU A 16 -2.49 4.10 -12.11
C GLU A 16 -2.37 5.63 -12.29
N PRO A 17 -1.65 6.10 -13.32
CA PRO A 17 -1.35 7.52 -13.51
C PRO A 17 -2.58 8.42 -13.76
N LYS A 18 -3.77 7.82 -13.95
CA LYS A 18 -5.03 8.53 -14.18
C LYS A 18 -6.01 8.45 -12.99
N ALA A 19 -5.65 7.76 -11.91
CA ALA A 19 -6.55 7.59 -10.78
C ALA A 19 -6.54 8.83 -9.87
N GLU A 20 -7.73 9.41 -9.64
CA GLU A 20 -7.91 10.53 -8.72
C GLU A 20 -8.12 10.01 -7.30
N TYR A 21 -7.03 9.78 -6.57
CA TYR A 21 -7.09 9.52 -5.13
C TYR A 21 -7.16 10.86 -4.38
N ARG A 22 -8.34 11.23 -3.87
CA ARG A 22 -8.48 12.42 -3.01
C ARG A 22 -7.55 12.28 -1.80
N VAL A 23 -7.00 13.40 -1.30
CA VAL A 23 -6.10 13.46 -0.13
C VAL A 23 -6.64 12.68 1.08
N ASN A 24 -7.96 12.71 1.29
CA ASN A 24 -8.64 11.96 2.36
C ASN A 24 -8.61 10.43 2.18
N GLY A 25 -8.62 9.95 0.93
CA GLY A 25 -8.47 8.52 0.63
C GLY A 25 -7.03 8.03 0.80
N LEU A 26 -6.03 8.87 0.47
CA LEU A 26 -4.62 8.52 0.59
C LEU A 26 -4.17 8.34 2.05
N ALA A 27 -4.65 9.19 2.97
CA ALA A 27 -4.35 9.06 4.40
C ALA A 27 -4.89 7.74 4.98
N LEU A 28 -6.16 7.42 4.70
CA LEU A 28 -6.79 6.18 5.13
C LEU A 28 -6.13 4.94 4.50
N PHE A 29 -5.72 5.03 3.24
CA PHE A 29 -4.99 3.94 2.60
C PHE A 29 -3.63 3.70 3.26
N THR A 30 -2.90 4.77 3.56
CA THR A 30 -1.62 4.71 4.27
C THR A 30 -1.77 4.07 5.66
N GLU A 31 -2.81 4.44 6.41
CA GLU A 31 -3.12 3.84 7.70
C GLU A 31 -3.32 2.32 7.58
N ARG A 32 -4.15 1.89 6.63
CA ARG A 32 -4.41 0.47 6.38
C ARG A 32 -3.16 -0.29 5.93
N ALA A 33 -2.35 0.29 5.05
CA ALA A 33 -1.09 -0.31 4.61
C ALA A 33 -0.11 -0.51 5.79
N ASN A 34 -0.02 0.45 6.69
CA ASN A 34 0.77 0.31 7.92
C ASN A 34 0.17 -0.73 8.88
N GLY A 35 -1.16 -0.86 8.93
CA GLY A 35 -1.84 -1.93 9.66
C GLY A 35 -1.43 -3.32 9.18
N GLU A 36 -1.43 -3.53 7.86
CA GLU A 36 -0.97 -4.79 7.23
C GLU A 36 0.50 -5.07 7.50
N LEU A 37 1.36 -4.05 7.39
CA LEU A 37 2.79 -4.16 7.72
C LEU A 37 3.02 -4.51 9.20
N SER A 38 2.23 -3.91 10.10
CA SER A 38 2.28 -4.20 11.52
C SER A 38 1.84 -5.63 11.81
N ALA A 39 0.76 -6.09 11.18
CA ALA A 39 0.26 -7.46 11.29
C ALA A 39 1.25 -8.51 10.75
N TRP A 40 2.02 -8.15 9.72
CA TRP A 40 3.10 -8.98 9.19
C TRP A 40 4.28 -9.13 10.17
N GLY A 41 4.40 -8.27 11.19
CA GLY A 41 5.39 -8.40 12.26
C GLY A 41 6.79 -7.87 11.91
N HIS A 42 6.93 -7.08 10.84
CA HIS A 42 8.22 -6.58 10.35
C HIS A 42 8.48 -5.11 10.70
N ALA A 43 7.84 -4.60 11.76
CA ALA A 43 7.89 -3.19 12.15
C ALA A 43 9.29 -2.66 12.49
N SER A 44 10.23 -3.53 12.86
CA SER A 44 11.62 -3.16 13.18
C SER A 44 12.61 -3.37 12.03
N HIS A 45 12.15 -3.85 10.87
CA HIS A 45 13.00 -4.09 9.71
C HIS A 45 12.94 -2.92 8.72
N ASP A 46 13.89 -2.93 7.79
CA ASP A 46 13.83 -2.07 6.62
C ASP A 46 12.87 -2.69 5.61
N VAL A 47 11.73 -2.02 5.39
CA VAL A 47 10.61 -2.55 4.59
C VAL A 47 10.10 -1.50 3.63
N SER A 48 10.22 -1.76 2.34
CA SER A 48 9.72 -0.87 1.29
C SER A 48 8.34 -1.32 0.78
N LEU A 49 7.52 -0.35 0.40
CA LEU A 49 6.33 -0.58 -0.43
C LEU A 49 6.80 -0.56 -1.89
N GLU A 50 6.81 -1.72 -2.54
CA GLU A 50 7.32 -1.83 -3.91
C GLU A 50 6.27 -1.41 -4.94
N ARG A 51 5.02 -1.87 -4.76
CA ARG A 51 3.96 -1.71 -5.78
C ARG A 51 2.58 -1.65 -5.15
N VAL A 52 1.69 -0.91 -5.81
CA VAL A 52 0.25 -0.90 -5.53
C VAL A 52 -0.51 -1.14 -6.82
N ILE A 53 -1.15 -2.30 -6.98
CA ILE A 53 -1.72 -2.76 -8.26
C ILE A 53 -3.23 -3.01 -8.09
N PRO A 54 -4.10 -2.62 -9.05
CA PRO A 54 -5.48 -3.10 -9.09
C PRO A 54 -5.57 -4.63 -9.00
N PHE A 55 -6.45 -5.11 -8.13
CA PHE A 55 -6.73 -6.53 -8.07
C PHE A 55 -7.66 -6.91 -9.22
N TYR A 56 -7.20 -7.79 -10.12
CA TYR A 56 -7.97 -8.19 -11.31
C TYR A 56 -9.36 -8.77 -11.01
N GLY A 57 -9.60 -9.29 -9.80
CA GLY A 57 -10.91 -9.81 -9.40
C GLY A 57 -11.91 -8.75 -8.94
N ASP A 58 -11.44 -7.59 -8.48
CA ASP A 58 -12.27 -6.46 -8.08
C ASP A 58 -11.45 -5.16 -8.20
N PRO A 59 -11.79 -4.26 -9.13
CA PRO A 59 -11.06 -3.00 -9.32
C PRO A 59 -11.16 -2.06 -8.11
N ARG A 60 -12.08 -2.32 -7.18
CA ARG A 60 -12.17 -1.61 -5.90
C ARG A 60 -11.17 -2.13 -4.87
N VAL A 61 -10.41 -3.17 -5.17
CA VAL A 61 -9.37 -3.72 -4.31
C VAL A 61 -8.00 -3.46 -4.94
N LEU A 62 -7.06 -3.03 -4.11
CA LEU A 62 -5.66 -2.84 -4.46
C LEU A 62 -4.82 -3.93 -3.79
N ARG A 63 -3.81 -4.41 -4.49
CA ARG A 63 -2.79 -5.30 -3.97
C ARG A 63 -1.53 -4.49 -3.70
N LEU A 64 -1.05 -4.54 -2.47
CA LEU A 64 0.21 -3.96 -2.05
C LEU A 64 1.26 -5.05 -1.98
N ALA A 65 2.46 -4.74 -2.46
CA ALA A 65 3.64 -5.57 -2.30
C ALA A 65 4.62 -4.89 -1.35
N PHE A 66 4.90 -5.56 -0.23
CA PHE A 66 5.95 -5.16 0.71
C PHE A 66 7.16 -6.04 0.52
N TRP A 67 8.35 -5.44 0.52
CA TRP A 67 9.62 -6.15 0.52
C TRP A 67 10.41 -5.83 1.78
N CYS A 68 10.86 -6.86 2.49
CA CYS A 68 11.74 -6.69 3.63
C CYS A 68 13.20 -6.95 3.24
N GLU A 69 14.03 -5.90 3.27
CA GLU A 69 15.46 -5.99 2.97
C GLU A 69 16.23 -6.79 4.02
N THR A 70 15.77 -6.77 5.27
CA THR A 70 16.42 -7.49 6.38
C THR A 70 16.24 -9.01 6.28
N CYS A 71 15.04 -9.46 5.90
CA CYS A 71 14.68 -10.88 5.85
C CYS A 71 14.68 -11.47 4.44
N HIS A 72 14.79 -10.63 3.41
CA HIS A 72 14.69 -11.00 1.99
C HIS A 72 13.41 -11.78 1.67
N VAL A 73 12.29 -11.29 2.16
CA VAL A 73 10.96 -11.88 1.96
C VAL A 73 9.95 -10.82 1.51
N SER A 74 8.95 -11.26 0.75
CA SER A 74 7.85 -10.41 0.29
C SER A 74 6.54 -10.78 0.97
N GLN A 75 5.69 -9.77 1.16
CA GLN A 75 4.32 -9.91 1.62
C GLN A 75 3.38 -9.21 0.67
N LEU A 76 2.26 -9.86 0.38
CA LEU A 76 1.17 -9.28 -0.40
C LEU A 76 -0.02 -9.02 0.51
N ALA A 77 -0.55 -7.79 0.49
CA ALA A 77 -1.79 -7.44 1.18
C ALA A 77 -2.84 -6.97 0.18
N LEU A 78 -4.10 -7.30 0.43
CA LEU A 78 -5.23 -6.81 -0.35
C LEU A 78 -5.98 -5.77 0.47
N LEU A 79 -6.08 -4.55 -0.04
CA LEU A 79 -6.81 -3.45 0.58
C LEU A 79 -7.94 -2.99 -0.31
N ALA A 80 -9.15 -2.92 0.24
CA ALA A 80 -10.23 -2.19 -0.41
C ALA A 80 -9.86 -0.71 -0.52
N ARG A 81 -10.02 -0.16 -1.73
CA ARG A 81 -9.98 1.28 -1.99
C ARG A 81 -10.98 1.94 -1.05
N PRO A 82 -10.58 2.97 -0.31
CA PRO A 82 -11.54 3.69 0.50
C PRO A 82 -12.59 4.34 -0.39
N ASP A 83 -13.86 4.12 -0.07
CA ASP A 83 -14.95 4.91 -0.64
C ASP A 83 -14.76 6.35 -0.15
N VAL A 84 -14.69 7.29 -1.09
CA VAL A 84 -14.59 8.71 -0.76
C VAL A 84 -15.91 9.35 -1.17
N GLU A 85 -16.77 9.63 -0.19
CA GLU A 85 -17.90 10.55 -0.37
C GLU A 85 -17.38 11.94 -0.81
#